data_AF-A0A7S1FG80-F1
#
_entry.id   AF-A0A7S1FG80-F1
#
_cell.length_a   1.000
_cell.length_b   1.000
_cell.length_c   1.000
_cell.angle_alpha   90.00
_cell.angle_beta   90.00
_cell.angle_gamma   90.00
#
_symmetry.space_group_name_H-M   'P 1'
#
loop_
_entity.id
_entity.type
_entity.pdbx_description
1 polymer ?
#
loop_
_entity_poly.entity_id
_entity_poly.type
_entity_poly.pdbx_seq_one_letter_code
_entity_poly.pdbx_strand_id
1 'polypeptide(L)'
;MDLGAVAEAIRDAVASICGDSVLENHAQAVQVLAALLRRPEVDRRELAMVFGVSLEQLERCRAWEHEGSCDPIFADLCRGDAVHTGNVILSRINQAAHWREEFRDMQGADDSCSDDDLGDVDEIAPSDHEMRGDGAFVDVTVACTATASARRRARALLSRHIDAHASLQHQLVRRLEQECFEAYPEDKAYRQCCRALAANLRRNTMLAAGFSGGLVPPQWIVLADNEALATRMGKLQRRAFRCESLKDAKLDDVNADMRRQFWAAARGTDLAPPPQNEDPLD
;
A
#
# COMPACT_ATOMS: atom_id res chain seq x y z
N MET A 1 -7.94 -0.75 8.05
CA MET A 1 -6.73 -1.13 8.79
C MET A 1 -5.55 -0.33 8.30
N ASP A 2 -4.68 -0.01 9.22
CA ASP A 2 -3.42 0.72 9.03
C ASP A 2 -2.28 -0.28 8.75
N LEU A 3 -1.34 0.07 7.86
CA LEU A 3 -0.21 -0.79 7.50
C LEU A 3 0.71 -1.08 8.69
N GLY A 4 0.87 -0.11 9.61
CA GLY A 4 1.60 -0.32 10.85
C GLY A 4 0.97 -1.42 11.71
N ALA A 5 -0.36 -1.36 11.91
CA ALA A 5 -1.09 -2.38 12.66
C ALA A 5 -1.02 -3.78 12.00
N VAL A 6 -1.01 -3.85 10.66
CA VAL A 6 -0.78 -5.13 9.95
C VAL A 6 0.63 -5.65 10.21
N ALA A 7 1.64 -4.80 10.12
CA ALA A 7 3.03 -5.18 10.37
C ALA A 7 3.22 -5.71 11.80
N GLU A 8 2.62 -5.07 12.80
CA GLU A 8 2.61 -5.55 14.19
C GLU A 8 1.91 -6.90 14.33
N ALA A 9 0.72 -7.06 13.73
CA ALA A 9 -0.01 -8.32 13.78
C ALA A 9 0.79 -9.48 13.14
N ILE A 10 1.46 -9.22 12.00
CA ILE A 10 2.36 -10.17 11.34
C ILE A 10 3.52 -10.52 12.27
N ARG A 11 4.16 -9.53 12.89
CA ARG A 11 5.27 -9.75 13.82
C ARG A 11 4.85 -10.62 15.00
N ASP A 12 3.72 -10.34 15.63
CA ASP A 12 3.25 -11.12 16.77
C ASP A 12 2.93 -12.57 16.37
N ALA A 13 2.36 -12.77 15.18
CA ALA A 13 2.09 -14.10 14.65
C ALA A 13 3.39 -14.87 14.36
N VAL A 14 4.38 -14.21 13.75
CA VAL A 14 5.71 -14.80 13.50
C VAL A 14 6.41 -15.12 14.81
N ALA A 15 6.44 -14.21 15.78
CA ALA A 15 7.07 -14.45 17.09
C ALA A 15 6.42 -15.65 17.81
N SER A 16 5.10 -15.79 17.73
CA SER A 16 4.38 -16.92 18.34
C SER A 16 4.66 -18.26 17.68
N ILE A 17 5.00 -18.30 16.38
CA ILE A 17 5.17 -19.54 15.62
C ILE A 17 6.65 -19.91 15.49
N CYS A 18 7.52 -18.91 15.36
CA CYS A 18 8.91 -19.03 14.95
C CYS A 18 9.91 -18.45 15.97
N GLY A 19 9.47 -17.81 17.05
CA GLY A 19 10.37 -17.38 18.14
C GLY A 19 11.45 -16.38 17.71
N ASP A 20 11.03 -15.32 16.98
CA ASP A 20 11.85 -14.22 16.44
C ASP A 20 12.64 -14.49 15.13
N SER A 21 12.51 -15.66 14.50
CA SER A 21 13.21 -15.98 13.26
C SER A 21 12.50 -15.52 11.97
N VAL A 22 13.30 -15.41 10.90
CA VAL A 22 12.82 -15.40 9.51
C VAL A 22 12.06 -16.71 9.23
N LEU A 23 11.04 -16.67 8.37
CA LEU A 23 10.37 -17.88 7.93
C LEU A 23 11.26 -18.64 6.93
N GLU A 24 11.44 -19.93 7.15
CA GLU A 24 12.31 -20.79 6.36
C GLU A 24 11.54 -21.57 5.29
N ASN A 25 10.24 -21.80 5.49
CA ASN A 25 9.46 -22.65 4.61
C ASN A 25 7.99 -22.21 4.45
N HIS A 26 7.36 -22.74 3.40
CA HIS A 26 5.97 -22.46 3.05
C HIS A 26 4.97 -22.88 4.14
N ALA A 27 5.25 -23.97 4.88
CA ALA A 27 4.36 -24.44 5.94
C ALA A 27 4.27 -23.42 7.10
N GLN A 28 5.40 -22.81 7.48
CA GLN A 28 5.41 -21.73 8.48
C GLN A 28 4.64 -20.51 7.97
N ALA A 29 4.82 -20.11 6.70
CA ALA A 29 4.07 -19.00 6.11
C ALA A 29 2.55 -19.23 6.13
N VAL A 30 2.10 -20.46 5.83
CA VAL A 30 0.67 -20.84 5.92
C VAL A 30 0.18 -20.81 7.36
N GLN A 31 0.97 -21.25 8.33
CA GLN A 31 0.61 -21.16 9.75
C GLN A 31 0.48 -19.72 10.24
N VAL A 32 1.40 -18.84 9.83
CA VAL A 32 1.32 -17.40 10.13
C VAL A 32 0.07 -16.80 9.50
N LEU A 33 -0.20 -17.09 8.22
CA LEU A 33 -1.42 -16.65 7.55
C LEU A 33 -2.68 -17.14 8.28
N ALA A 34 -2.72 -18.40 8.68
CA ALA A 34 -3.84 -18.96 9.43
C ALA A 34 -4.02 -18.28 10.79
N ALA A 35 -2.94 -17.97 11.51
CA ALA A 35 -2.99 -17.25 12.78
C ALA A 35 -3.52 -15.81 12.60
N LEU A 36 -3.08 -15.11 11.56
CA LEU A 36 -3.55 -13.76 11.23
C LEU A 36 -5.05 -13.76 10.91
N LEU A 37 -5.51 -14.71 10.11
CA LEU A 37 -6.91 -14.81 9.69
C LEU A 37 -7.88 -15.23 10.80
N ARG A 38 -7.39 -15.80 11.91
CA ARG A 38 -8.20 -16.09 13.10
C ARG A 38 -8.46 -14.86 13.96
N ARG A 39 -7.67 -13.79 13.82
CA ARG A 39 -7.84 -12.56 14.60
C ARG A 39 -9.09 -11.82 14.08
N PRO A 40 -10.09 -11.53 14.94
CA PRO A 40 -11.35 -10.90 14.50
C PRO A 40 -11.16 -9.47 14.00
N GLU A 41 -10.06 -8.83 14.39
CA GLU A 41 -9.73 -7.46 14.03
C GLU A 41 -9.09 -7.35 12.63
N VAL A 42 -8.60 -8.46 12.05
CA VAL A 42 -7.90 -8.49 10.76
C VAL A 42 -8.88 -8.55 9.59
N ASP A 43 -8.91 -7.48 8.78
CA ASP A 43 -9.64 -7.46 7.52
C ASP A 43 -8.85 -8.22 6.46
N ARG A 44 -9.44 -9.32 5.95
CA ARG A 44 -8.82 -10.20 4.97
C ARG A 44 -8.46 -9.50 3.67
N ARG A 45 -9.26 -8.51 3.25
CA ARG A 45 -8.97 -7.74 2.03
C ARG A 45 -7.73 -6.87 2.21
N GLU A 46 -7.60 -6.28 3.39
CA GLU A 46 -6.44 -5.45 3.71
C GLU A 46 -5.17 -6.28 3.85
N LEU A 47 -5.30 -7.47 4.44
CA LEU A 47 -4.21 -8.43 4.49
C LEU A 47 -3.76 -8.88 3.08
N ALA A 48 -4.70 -9.18 2.19
CA ALA A 48 -4.41 -9.54 0.80
C ALA A 48 -3.68 -8.40 0.06
N MET A 49 -4.15 -7.17 0.23
CA MET A 49 -3.50 -5.98 -0.35
C MET A 49 -2.08 -5.77 0.16
N VAL A 50 -1.80 -5.99 1.45
CA VAL A 50 -0.44 -5.88 2.01
C VAL A 50 0.49 -6.95 1.42
N PHE A 51 -0.01 -8.16 1.23
CA PHE A 51 0.76 -9.21 0.57
C PHE A 51 0.90 -8.99 -0.95
N GLY A 52 0.11 -8.10 -1.54
CA GLY A 52 0.11 -7.85 -2.99
C GLY A 52 -0.55 -9.00 -3.77
N VAL A 53 -1.52 -9.69 -3.16
CA VAL A 53 -2.25 -10.81 -3.76
C VAL A 53 -3.75 -10.49 -3.77
N SER A 54 -4.51 -11.14 -4.65
CA SER A 54 -5.96 -11.01 -4.61
C SER A 54 -6.55 -11.70 -3.38
N LEU A 55 -7.74 -11.26 -2.94
CA LEU A 55 -8.46 -11.94 -1.85
C LEU A 55 -8.69 -13.42 -2.18
N GLU A 56 -9.01 -13.73 -3.43
CA GLU A 56 -9.24 -15.10 -3.89
C GLU A 56 -7.98 -15.96 -3.81
N GLN A 57 -6.82 -15.41 -4.18
CA GLN A 57 -5.53 -16.09 -4.04
C GLN A 57 -5.23 -16.38 -2.56
N LEU A 58 -5.48 -15.41 -1.69
CA LEU A 58 -5.29 -15.56 -0.24
C LEU A 58 -6.24 -16.63 0.35
N GLU A 59 -7.49 -16.67 -0.09
CA GLU A 59 -8.47 -17.67 0.37
C GLU A 59 -8.16 -19.08 -0.17
N ARG A 60 -7.69 -19.21 -1.41
CA ARG A 60 -7.25 -20.49 -2.00
C ARG A 60 -5.98 -21.03 -1.33
N CYS A 61 -5.02 -20.17 -1.01
CA CYS A 61 -3.82 -20.55 -0.26
C CYS A 61 -4.17 -21.16 1.12
N ARG A 62 -5.24 -20.68 1.76
CA ARG A 62 -5.79 -21.25 3.00
C ARG A 62 -6.49 -22.59 2.79
N ALA A 63 -7.24 -22.76 1.70
CA ALA A 63 -8.06 -23.95 1.45
C ALA A 63 -7.23 -25.20 1.08
N TRP A 64 -5.91 -25.06 0.90
CA TRP A 64 -5.00 -26.11 0.46
C TRP A 64 -5.06 -27.41 1.29
N GLU A 65 -5.43 -27.34 2.58
CA GLU A 65 -5.55 -28.51 3.46
C GLU A 65 -6.93 -29.20 3.40
N HIS A 66 -7.92 -28.65 2.70
CA HIS A 66 -9.33 -29.08 2.80
C HIS A 66 -10.02 -29.44 1.48
N GLU A 67 -9.38 -29.29 0.32
CA GLU A 67 -9.99 -29.68 -0.95
C GLU A 67 -9.77 -31.17 -1.27
N GLY A 68 -10.73 -31.98 -0.81
CA GLY A 68 -10.97 -33.31 -1.36
C GLY A 68 -11.73 -33.23 -2.68
N SER A 69 -11.23 -33.92 -3.71
CA SER A 69 -11.92 -34.19 -4.99
C SER A 69 -12.11 -32.99 -5.94
N CYS A 70 -11.07 -32.66 -6.72
CA CYS A 70 -11.19 -31.96 -8.00
C CYS A 70 -10.42 -32.71 -9.12
N ASP A 71 -10.77 -32.42 -10.37
CA ASP A 71 -10.07 -32.88 -11.59
C ASP A 71 -8.55 -32.70 -11.43
N PRO A 72 -7.71 -33.71 -11.74
CA PRO A 72 -6.26 -33.64 -11.54
C PRO A 72 -5.59 -32.42 -12.18
N ILE A 73 -6.04 -31.97 -13.36
CA ILE A 73 -5.44 -30.80 -14.04
C ILE A 73 -5.78 -29.50 -13.29
N PHE A 74 -7.03 -29.39 -12.83
CA PHE A 74 -7.47 -28.24 -12.03
C PHE A 74 -6.78 -28.22 -10.65
N ALA A 75 -6.61 -29.40 -10.03
CA ALA A 75 -5.89 -29.54 -8.78
C ALA A 75 -4.41 -29.12 -8.90
N ASP A 76 -3.75 -29.45 -10.01
CA ASP A 76 -2.36 -29.06 -10.25
C ASP A 76 -2.21 -27.55 -10.52
N LEU A 77 -3.14 -26.93 -11.25
CA LEU A 77 -3.19 -25.46 -11.45
C LEU A 77 -3.43 -24.73 -10.12
N CYS A 78 -4.40 -25.18 -9.32
CA CYS A 78 -4.69 -24.62 -8.01
C CYS A 78 -3.50 -24.78 -7.06
N ARG A 79 -2.79 -25.92 -7.12
CA ARG A 79 -1.55 -26.14 -6.36
C ARG A 79 -0.45 -25.18 -6.78
N GLY A 80 -0.27 -24.94 -8.07
CA GLY A 80 0.71 -23.98 -8.59
C GLY A 80 0.46 -22.55 -8.08
N ASP A 81 -0.80 -22.09 -8.13
CA ASP A 81 -1.18 -20.75 -7.66
C ASP A 81 -1.08 -20.62 -6.12
N ALA A 82 -1.42 -21.68 -5.37
CA ALA A 82 -1.27 -21.70 -3.91
C ALA A 82 0.20 -21.63 -3.48
N VAL A 83 1.09 -22.39 -4.15
CA VAL A 83 2.55 -22.34 -3.90
C VAL A 83 3.12 -20.97 -4.26
N HIS A 84 2.71 -20.40 -5.39
CA HIS A 84 3.11 -19.04 -5.76
C HIS A 84 2.67 -18.02 -4.70
N THR A 85 1.40 -18.08 -4.29
CA THR A 85 0.83 -17.19 -3.27
C THR A 85 1.56 -17.32 -1.94
N GLY A 86 1.83 -18.54 -1.47
CA GLY A 86 2.56 -18.71 -0.22
C GLY A 86 4.03 -18.33 -0.31
N ASN A 87 4.68 -18.43 -1.49
CA ASN A 87 6.01 -17.85 -1.71
C ASN A 87 6.00 -16.32 -1.63
N VAL A 88 4.95 -15.67 -2.16
CA VAL A 88 4.77 -14.21 -2.03
C VAL A 88 4.58 -13.84 -0.56
N ILE A 89 3.71 -14.54 0.17
CA ILE A 89 3.47 -14.30 1.60
C ILE A 89 4.75 -14.50 2.41
N LEU A 90 5.47 -15.60 2.16
CA LEU A 90 6.77 -15.89 2.78
C LEU A 90 7.76 -14.75 2.55
N SER A 91 7.93 -14.32 1.29
CA SER A 91 8.81 -13.22 0.93
C SER A 91 8.43 -11.91 1.64
N ARG A 92 7.13 -11.58 1.69
CA ARG A 92 6.63 -10.36 2.33
C ARG A 92 6.89 -10.35 3.83
N ILE A 93 6.64 -11.47 4.51
CA ILE A 93 6.93 -11.58 5.95
C ILE A 93 8.43 -11.47 6.20
N ASN A 94 9.26 -12.11 5.38
CA ASN A 94 10.72 -12.04 5.50
C ASN A 94 11.26 -10.63 5.22
N GLN A 95 10.64 -9.86 4.31
CA GLN A 95 10.96 -8.43 4.15
C GLN A 95 10.77 -7.65 5.45
N ALA A 96 9.70 -7.93 6.21
CA ALA A 96 9.50 -7.28 7.51
C ALA A 96 10.54 -7.70 8.55
N ALA A 97 10.93 -8.98 8.57
CA ALA A 97 11.98 -9.46 9.46
C ALA A 97 13.34 -8.80 9.17
N HIS A 98 13.75 -8.78 7.89
CA HIS A 98 15.00 -8.14 7.46
C HIS A 98 15.00 -6.63 7.66
N TRP A 99 13.87 -5.97 7.40
CA TRP A 99 13.73 -4.53 7.62
C TRP A 99 13.98 -4.14 9.07
N ARG A 100 13.53 -4.96 10.03
CA ARG A 100 13.75 -4.71 11.46
C ARG A 100 15.23 -4.70 11.83
N GLU A 101 16.01 -5.60 11.22
CA GLU A 101 17.47 -5.66 11.42
C GLU A 101 18.14 -4.46 10.75
N GLU A 102 17.82 -4.20 9.48
CA GLU A 102 18.33 -3.06 8.72
C GLU A 102 18.06 -1.73 9.45
N PHE A 103 16.84 -1.53 9.95
CA PHE A 103 16.44 -0.34 10.69
C PHE A 103 17.19 -0.21 12.03
N ARG A 104 17.40 -1.32 12.74
CA ARG A 104 18.19 -1.32 13.98
C ARG A 104 19.64 -0.91 13.70
N ASP A 105 20.21 -1.39 12.60
CA ASP A 105 21.56 -1.03 12.18
C ASP A 105 21.64 0.47 11.81
N MET A 106 20.62 1.02 11.13
CA MET A 106 20.55 2.47 10.85
C MET A 106 20.50 3.31 12.13
N GLN A 107 19.79 2.86 13.16
CA GLN A 107 19.75 3.54 14.46
C GLN A 107 21.07 3.46 15.24
N GLY A 108 21.84 2.39 15.04
CA GLY A 108 23.15 2.20 15.68
C GLY A 108 24.34 2.77 14.90
N ALA A 109 24.13 3.22 13.67
CA ALA A 109 25.15 3.83 12.84
C ALA A 109 25.42 5.27 13.31
N ASP A 110 26.51 5.48 14.05
CA ASP A 110 26.96 6.81 14.49
C ASP A 110 27.10 7.79 13.32
N ASP A 111 26.75 9.05 13.60
CA ASP A 111 26.66 10.26 12.73
C ASP A 111 27.92 10.62 11.92
N SER A 112 28.42 9.70 11.10
CA SER A 112 29.53 9.95 10.15
C SER A 112 29.03 10.30 8.74
N CYS A 113 27.73 10.53 8.57
CA CYS A 113 27.16 11.00 7.32
C CYS A 113 27.23 12.53 7.26
N SER A 114 28.20 13.05 6.50
CA SER A 114 28.35 14.48 6.19
C SER A 114 27.04 15.09 5.67
N ASP A 115 26.66 16.21 6.29
CA ASP A 115 25.38 16.92 6.23
C ASP A 115 25.12 17.70 4.91
N ASP A 116 25.60 17.21 3.76
CA ASP A 116 25.78 18.03 2.55
C ASP A 116 24.72 17.86 1.43
N ASP A 117 23.68 17.01 1.54
CA ASP A 117 22.77 16.75 0.39
C ASP A 117 21.26 16.97 0.67
N LEU A 118 20.88 17.51 1.83
CA LEU A 118 19.47 17.85 2.14
C LEU A 118 19.18 19.34 2.32
N GLY A 119 20.22 20.19 2.38
CA GLY A 119 20.11 21.64 2.50
C GLY A 119 19.92 22.32 1.14
N ASP A 120 18.94 23.22 1.09
CA ASP A 120 18.60 24.13 -0.01
C ASP A 120 18.08 23.50 -1.31
N VAL A 121 16.79 23.13 -1.27
CA VAL A 121 15.94 23.25 -2.46
C VAL A 121 14.94 24.34 -2.18
N ASP A 122 15.32 25.57 -2.56
CA ASP A 122 14.45 26.72 -2.70
C ASP A 122 13.09 26.31 -3.29
N GLU A 123 12.08 27.04 -2.86
CA GLU A 123 10.67 26.98 -3.20
C GLU A 123 10.39 26.78 -4.71
N ILE A 124 10.48 25.55 -5.23
CA ILE A 124 9.99 25.23 -6.58
C ILE A 124 8.55 24.73 -6.45
N ALA A 125 7.62 25.66 -6.65
CA ALA A 125 6.23 25.37 -6.96
C ALA A 125 6.14 24.31 -8.09
N PRO A 126 5.09 23.46 -8.12
CA PRO A 126 4.91 22.49 -9.18
C PRO A 126 4.64 23.22 -10.50
N SER A 127 5.70 23.51 -11.27
CA SER A 127 5.53 24.07 -12.61
C SER A 127 5.19 22.93 -13.56
N ASP A 128 3.89 22.70 -13.74
CA ASP A 128 3.34 22.14 -14.97
C ASP A 128 3.61 23.16 -16.09
N HIS A 129 4.79 23.12 -16.70
CA HIS A 129 5.04 23.83 -17.94
C HIS A 129 5.04 22.84 -19.10
N GLU A 130 3.97 22.95 -19.88
CA GLU A 130 3.78 22.32 -21.19
C GLU A 130 5.01 22.54 -22.07
N MET A 131 5.53 21.46 -22.68
CA MET A 131 6.38 21.54 -23.87
C MET A 131 5.50 21.32 -25.09
N ARG A 132 4.93 22.43 -25.59
CA ARG A 132 4.40 22.53 -26.94
C ARG A 132 5.49 23.17 -27.80
N GLY A 133 6.03 22.42 -28.75
CA GLY A 133 7.05 22.91 -29.68
C GLY A 133 7.36 21.86 -30.75
N ASP A 134 6.75 22.06 -31.92
CA ASP A 134 6.94 21.33 -33.18
C ASP A 134 8.39 20.98 -33.52
N GLY A 135 8.60 19.79 -34.07
CA GLY A 135 9.82 19.48 -34.82
C GLY A 135 10.25 18.01 -34.85
N ALA A 136 9.78 17.30 -35.87
CA ALA A 136 10.33 16.06 -36.45
C ALA A 136 10.29 14.77 -35.61
N PHE A 137 9.52 13.84 -36.16
CA PHE A 137 9.36 12.43 -35.83
C PHE A 137 10.71 11.68 -35.81
N VAL A 138 11.19 11.31 -34.63
CA VAL A 138 11.93 10.07 -34.38
C VAL A 138 11.45 9.53 -33.04
N ASP A 139 10.36 8.76 -33.09
CA ASP A 139 9.85 7.98 -31.97
C ASP A 139 10.81 6.81 -31.71
N VAL A 140 11.89 7.11 -30.99
CA VAL A 140 12.67 6.13 -30.25
C VAL A 140 12.61 6.59 -28.80
N THR A 141 11.50 6.26 -28.14
CA THR A 141 11.37 6.36 -26.69
C THR A 141 12.30 5.35 -26.03
N VAL A 142 13.62 5.62 -26.05
CA VAL A 142 14.53 5.00 -25.10
C VAL A 142 14.03 5.45 -23.74
N ALA A 143 13.51 4.52 -22.93
CA ALA A 143 13.09 4.80 -21.57
C ALA A 143 14.33 5.30 -20.80
N CYS A 144 14.45 6.62 -20.67
CA CYS A 144 15.54 7.21 -19.91
C CYS A 144 15.36 6.85 -18.44
N THR A 145 16.39 6.28 -17.85
CA THR A 145 16.43 5.99 -16.41
C THR A 145 16.42 7.29 -15.61
N ALA A 146 15.91 7.23 -14.38
CA ALA A 146 15.83 8.41 -13.52
C ALA A 146 17.22 9.00 -13.27
N THR A 147 17.37 10.29 -13.56
CA THR A 147 18.65 11.00 -13.42
C THR A 147 19.02 11.26 -11.95
N ALA A 148 20.31 11.49 -11.65
CA ALA A 148 20.75 11.87 -10.31
C ALA A 148 20.04 13.13 -9.77
N SER A 149 19.73 14.10 -10.65
CA SER A 149 18.94 15.29 -10.30
C SER A 149 17.49 14.96 -9.94
N ALA A 150 16.86 14.04 -10.67
CA ALA A 150 15.51 13.56 -10.34
C ALA A 150 15.50 12.84 -8.99
N ARG A 151 16.52 12.02 -8.73
CA ARG A 151 16.68 11.29 -7.46
C ARG A 151 16.90 12.22 -6.26
N ARG A 152 17.76 13.23 -6.39
CA ARG A 152 17.94 14.26 -5.33
C ARG A 152 16.64 15.00 -5.02
N ARG A 153 15.89 15.40 -6.05
CA ARG A 153 14.58 16.06 -5.89
C ARG A 153 13.54 15.14 -5.22
N ALA A 154 13.54 13.85 -5.56
CA ALA A 154 12.67 12.87 -4.90
C ALA A 154 13.01 12.70 -3.42
N ARG A 155 14.30 12.63 -3.06
CA ARG A 155 14.73 12.59 -1.65
C ARG A 155 14.25 13.81 -0.86
N ALA A 156 14.44 15.01 -1.42
CA ALA A 156 13.97 16.25 -0.79
C ALA A 156 12.43 16.35 -0.68
N LEU A 157 11.70 15.72 -1.60
CA LEU A 157 10.24 15.63 -1.53
C LEU A 157 9.79 14.68 -0.41
N LEU A 158 10.42 13.50 -0.31
CA LEU A 158 10.06 12.46 0.65
C LEU A 158 10.44 12.84 2.08
N SER A 159 11.58 13.53 2.28
CA SER A 159 12.07 13.91 3.61
C SER A 159 11.08 14.79 4.39
N ARG A 160 10.28 15.62 3.69
CA ARG A 160 9.26 16.51 4.28
C ARG A 160 8.18 15.79 5.08
N HIS A 161 8.07 14.47 4.94
CA HIS A 161 6.98 13.68 5.51
C HIS A 161 7.46 12.52 6.39
N ILE A 162 8.77 12.44 6.67
CA ILE A 162 9.36 11.43 7.54
C ILE A 162 9.83 12.14 8.80
N ASP A 163 9.31 11.74 9.96
CA ASP A 163 9.60 12.40 11.24
C ASP A 163 10.59 11.54 12.04
N ALA A 164 11.87 11.90 11.97
CA ALA A 164 12.97 11.22 12.63
C ALA A 164 14.12 12.22 12.86
N HIS A 165 15.09 11.87 13.70
CA HIS A 165 16.32 12.66 13.84
C HIS A 165 17.07 12.69 12.50
N ALA A 166 17.81 13.77 12.23
CA ALA A 166 18.29 14.12 10.89
C ALA A 166 19.06 13.01 10.17
N SER A 167 19.98 12.32 10.86
CA SER A 167 20.76 11.24 10.27
C SER A 167 19.93 10.01 9.92
N LEU A 168 19.06 9.53 10.82
CA LEU A 168 18.11 8.46 10.51
C LEU A 168 17.13 8.88 9.40
N GLN A 169 16.62 10.11 9.43
CA GLN A 169 15.74 10.61 8.37
C GLN A 169 16.44 10.53 7.00
N HIS A 170 17.70 10.94 6.91
CA HIS A 170 18.48 10.85 5.67
C HIS A 170 18.62 9.39 5.20
N GLN A 171 18.95 8.46 6.10
CA GLN A 171 19.10 7.04 5.77
C GLN A 171 17.77 6.42 5.32
N LEU A 172 16.67 6.69 6.03
CA LEU A 172 15.33 6.22 5.69
C LEU A 172 14.85 6.74 4.33
N VAL A 173 15.04 8.04 4.07
CA VAL A 173 14.70 8.66 2.78
C VAL A 173 15.51 8.03 1.66
N ARG A 174 16.81 7.86 1.84
CA ARG A 174 17.69 7.25 0.84
C ARG A 174 17.28 5.81 0.56
N ARG A 175 16.93 5.06 1.59
CA ARG A 175 16.49 3.66 1.45
C ARG A 175 15.15 3.54 0.73
N LEU A 176 14.17 4.36 1.09
CA LEU A 176 12.86 4.40 0.42
C LEU A 176 13.00 4.82 -1.05
N GLU A 177 13.82 5.84 -1.31
CA GLU A 177 14.10 6.31 -2.67
C GLU A 177 14.77 5.23 -3.53
N GLN A 178 15.71 4.48 -2.95
CA GLN A 178 16.36 3.37 -3.64
C GLN A 178 15.35 2.28 -4.02
N GLU A 179 14.41 1.94 -3.14
CA GLU A 179 13.32 0.99 -3.45
C GLU A 179 12.41 1.50 -4.58
N CYS A 180 12.09 2.81 -4.61
CA CYS A 180 11.35 3.39 -5.74
C CYS A 180 12.11 3.23 -7.06
N PHE A 181 13.42 3.45 -7.06
CA PHE A 181 14.26 3.36 -8.25
C PHE A 181 14.42 1.92 -8.74
N GLU A 182 14.57 0.97 -7.81
CA GLU A 182 14.66 -0.47 -8.14
C GLU A 182 13.35 -1.00 -8.73
N ALA A 183 12.20 -0.61 -8.16
CA ALA A 183 10.89 -1.02 -8.67
C ALA A 183 10.49 -0.32 -9.98
N TYR A 184 10.86 0.96 -10.13
CA TYR A 184 10.46 1.80 -11.27
C TYR A 184 11.66 2.62 -11.76
N PRO A 185 12.60 2.03 -12.52
CA PRO A 185 13.83 2.73 -12.93
C PRO A 185 13.59 3.81 -13.99
N GLU A 186 12.50 3.71 -14.75
CA GLU A 186 12.13 4.67 -15.79
C GLU A 186 11.74 6.02 -15.17
N ASP A 187 12.30 7.12 -15.68
CA ASP A 187 12.18 8.44 -15.06
C ASP A 187 10.73 8.91 -14.82
N LYS A 188 9.81 8.60 -15.76
CA LYS A 188 8.40 8.96 -15.62
C LYS A 188 7.71 8.15 -14.52
N ALA A 189 7.88 6.82 -14.52
CA ALA A 189 7.28 5.92 -13.54
C ALA A 189 7.86 6.18 -12.14
N TYR A 190 9.18 6.36 -12.05
CA TYR A 190 9.91 6.75 -10.85
C TYR A 190 9.32 8.02 -10.20
N ARG A 191 9.23 9.12 -10.97
CA ARG A 191 8.72 10.41 -10.46
C ARG A 191 7.27 10.31 -10.04
N GLN A 192 6.45 9.55 -10.79
CA GLN A 192 5.06 9.31 -10.43
C GLN A 192 4.94 8.54 -9.11
N CYS A 193 5.72 7.48 -8.94
CA CYS A 193 5.79 6.70 -7.70
C CYS A 193 6.18 7.61 -6.51
N CYS A 194 7.29 8.33 -6.60
CA CYS A 194 7.77 9.20 -5.53
C CYS A 194 6.74 10.26 -5.11
N ARG A 195 6.04 10.89 -6.08
CA ARG A 195 4.98 11.86 -5.79
C ARG A 195 3.77 11.22 -5.12
N ALA A 196 3.35 10.05 -5.58
CA ALA A 196 2.24 9.32 -4.97
C ALA A 196 2.57 8.93 -3.52
N LEU A 197 3.79 8.45 -3.27
CA LEU A 197 4.26 8.12 -1.93
C LEU A 197 4.34 9.34 -1.02
N ALA A 198 4.91 10.45 -1.48
CA ALA A 198 4.93 11.70 -0.72
C ALA A 198 3.50 12.15 -0.36
N ALA A 199 2.56 12.07 -1.30
CA ALA A 199 1.16 12.39 -1.05
C ALA A 199 0.49 11.45 -0.03
N ASN A 200 0.81 10.15 -0.06
CA ASN A 200 0.32 9.16 0.89
C ASN A 200 0.91 9.38 2.28
N LEU A 201 2.21 9.57 2.42
CA LEU A 201 2.88 9.87 3.70
C LEU A 201 2.33 11.15 4.32
N ARG A 202 2.10 12.20 3.52
CA ARG A 202 1.49 13.45 3.98
C ARG A 202 0.06 13.26 4.51
N ARG A 203 -0.74 12.44 3.84
CA ARG A 203 -2.16 12.24 4.18
C ARG A 203 -2.36 11.20 5.28
N ASN A 204 -1.48 10.22 5.37
CA ASN A 204 -1.56 9.09 6.27
C ASN A 204 -0.42 9.16 7.30
N THR A 205 -0.64 9.96 8.36
CA THR A 205 0.34 10.18 9.43
C THR A 205 0.72 8.89 10.15
N MET A 206 -0.19 7.91 10.23
CA MET A 206 0.08 6.61 10.83
C MET A 206 1.06 5.78 9.99
N LEU A 207 0.90 5.80 8.66
CA LEU A 207 1.87 5.18 7.74
C LEU A 207 3.24 5.83 7.87
N ALA A 208 3.28 7.17 7.91
CA ALA A 208 4.53 7.93 8.07
C ALA A 208 5.21 7.62 9.41
N ALA A 209 4.45 7.58 10.51
CA ALA A 209 4.96 7.20 11.83
C ALA A 209 5.44 5.74 11.86
N GLY A 210 4.68 4.82 11.26
CA GLY A 210 5.05 3.41 11.15
C GLY A 210 6.33 3.19 10.35
N PHE A 211 6.53 3.94 9.27
CA PHE A 211 7.79 3.91 8.51
C PHE A 211 8.95 4.51 9.30
N SER A 212 8.74 5.70 9.89
CA SER A 212 9.78 6.41 10.66
C SER A 212 10.21 5.64 11.92
N GLY A 213 9.29 4.86 12.50
CA GLY A 213 9.54 3.97 13.63
C GLY A 213 10.04 2.57 13.26
N GLY A 214 10.30 2.30 11.97
CA GLY A 214 10.87 1.01 11.53
C GLY A 214 9.88 -0.16 11.54
N LEU A 215 8.59 0.10 11.69
CA LEU A 215 7.55 -0.93 11.68
C LEU A 215 7.20 -1.37 10.27
N VAL A 216 7.12 -0.43 9.33
CA VAL A 216 6.68 -0.69 7.95
C VAL A 216 7.89 -0.73 7.02
N PRO A 217 8.12 -1.84 6.28
CA PRO A 217 9.22 -1.93 5.32
C PRO A 217 9.02 -1.00 4.10
N PRO A 218 10.08 -0.41 3.54
CA PRO A 218 9.97 0.44 2.36
C PRO A 218 9.45 -0.33 1.13
N GLN A 219 9.78 -1.62 0.99
CA GLN A 219 9.27 -2.47 -0.09
C GLN A 219 7.75 -2.55 -0.07
N TRP A 220 7.14 -2.63 1.12
CA TRP A 220 5.70 -2.68 1.27
C TRP A 220 5.07 -1.37 0.84
N ILE A 221 5.69 -0.24 1.18
CA ILE A 221 5.19 1.08 0.79
C ILE A 221 5.23 1.26 -0.73
N VAL A 222 6.33 0.86 -1.37
CA VAL A 222 6.53 1.03 -2.82
C VAL A 222 5.66 0.08 -3.65
N LEU A 223 5.52 -1.17 -3.21
CA LEU A 223 4.84 -2.23 -3.98
C LEU A 223 3.36 -2.40 -3.63
N ALA A 224 2.90 -1.80 -2.53
CA ALA A 224 1.49 -1.85 -2.18
C ALA A 224 0.63 -1.05 -3.16
N ASP A 225 -0.60 -1.51 -3.36
CA ASP A 225 -1.61 -0.74 -4.04
C ASP A 225 -1.85 0.59 -3.31
N ASN A 226 -2.10 1.67 -4.07
CA ASN A 226 -2.51 2.96 -3.50
C ASN A 226 -3.77 2.82 -2.63
N GLU A 227 -4.64 1.85 -2.91
CA GLU A 227 -5.77 1.54 -2.02
C GLU A 227 -5.33 1.07 -0.63
N ALA A 228 -4.23 0.32 -0.55
CA ALA A 228 -3.68 -0.17 0.71
C ALA A 228 -3.06 0.96 1.55
N LEU A 229 -2.44 1.94 0.90
CA LEU A 229 -1.80 3.10 1.51
C LEU A 229 -2.78 4.20 1.95
N ALA A 230 -4.03 4.14 1.47
CA ALA A 230 -5.05 5.14 1.79
C ALA A 230 -5.36 5.21 3.29
N THR A 231 -5.73 6.40 3.76
CA THR A 231 -6.12 6.61 5.16
C THR A 231 -7.32 5.76 5.54
N ARG A 232 -7.43 5.40 6.82
CA ARG A 232 -8.59 4.66 7.34
C ARG A 232 -9.91 5.34 6.96
N MET A 233 -9.98 6.66 7.05
CA MET A 233 -11.17 7.43 6.67
C MET A 233 -11.45 7.35 5.17
N GLY A 234 -10.43 7.46 4.31
CA GLY A 234 -10.60 7.31 2.86
C GLY A 234 -11.08 5.91 2.46
N LYS A 235 -10.55 4.87 3.11
CA LYS A 235 -11.01 3.48 2.93
C LYS A 235 -12.47 3.31 3.37
N LEU A 236 -12.86 3.89 4.50
CA LEU A 236 -14.24 3.87 5.01
C LEU A 236 -15.20 4.60 4.06
N GLN A 237 -14.83 5.78 3.57
CA GLN A 237 -15.62 6.55 2.60
C GLN A 237 -15.83 5.78 1.30
N ARG A 238 -14.77 5.17 0.74
CA ARG A 238 -14.90 4.32 -0.46
C ARG A 238 -15.77 3.09 -0.21
N ARG A 239 -15.68 2.48 0.98
CA ARG A 239 -16.54 1.35 1.36
C ARG A 239 -18.00 1.78 1.46
N ALA A 240 -18.28 2.90 2.11
CA ALA A 240 -19.63 3.47 2.19
C ALA A 240 -20.19 3.74 0.79
N PHE A 241 -19.42 4.41 -0.07
CA PHE A 241 -19.82 4.71 -1.45
C PHE A 241 -20.08 3.46 -2.29
N ARG A 242 -19.23 2.42 -2.17
CA ARG A 242 -19.46 1.12 -2.84
C ARG A 242 -20.73 0.44 -2.32
N CYS A 243 -20.97 0.47 -1.01
CA CYS A 243 -22.18 -0.09 -0.42
C CYS A 243 -23.44 0.66 -0.87
N GLU A 244 -23.38 1.98 -1.01
CA GLU A 244 -24.47 2.79 -1.56
C GLU A 244 -24.70 2.51 -3.05
N SER A 245 -23.62 2.48 -3.84
CA SER A 245 -23.70 2.16 -5.28
C SER A 245 -24.28 0.77 -5.54
N LEU A 246 -23.96 -0.22 -4.71
CA LEU A 246 -24.53 -1.57 -4.79
C LEU A 246 -25.99 -1.64 -4.33
N LYS A 247 -26.41 -0.77 -3.41
CA LYS A 247 -27.83 -0.61 -3.09
C LYS A 247 -28.56 -0.01 -4.28
N ASP A 248 -27.98 0.98 -4.94
CA ASP A 248 -28.58 1.64 -6.11
C ASP A 248 -28.64 0.72 -7.34
N ALA A 249 -27.65 -0.17 -7.52
CA ALA A 249 -27.68 -1.19 -8.57
C ALA A 249 -28.74 -2.30 -8.35
N LYS A 250 -29.32 -2.39 -7.14
CA LYS A 250 -30.42 -3.32 -6.79
C LYS A 250 -31.79 -2.64 -6.82
N LEU A 251 -31.84 -1.34 -7.05
CA LEU A 251 -33.09 -0.61 -7.24
C LEU A 251 -33.49 -0.70 -8.71
N ASP A 252 -34.78 -0.86 -8.98
CA ASP A 252 -35.33 -0.70 -10.34
C ASP A 252 -34.97 0.68 -10.89
N ASP A 253 -34.80 0.80 -12.21
CA ASP A 253 -34.25 2.00 -12.88
C ASP A 253 -34.91 3.31 -12.42
N VAL A 254 -36.22 3.29 -12.16
CA VAL A 254 -37.00 4.44 -11.67
C VAL A 254 -36.54 4.92 -10.29
N ASN A 255 -36.23 3.99 -9.39
CA ASN A 255 -35.77 4.30 -8.03
C ASN A 255 -34.29 4.69 -8.01
N ALA A 256 -33.47 4.11 -8.89
CA ALA A 256 -32.09 4.50 -9.09
C ALA A 256 -31.99 5.95 -9.62
N ASP A 257 -32.84 6.33 -10.57
CA ASP A 257 -32.87 7.69 -11.13
C ASP A 257 -33.39 8.73 -10.14
N MET A 258 -34.43 8.43 -9.35
CA MET A 258 -34.85 9.32 -8.26
C MET A 258 -33.71 9.59 -7.28
N ARG A 259 -32.97 8.54 -6.86
CA ARG A 259 -31.83 8.73 -5.95
C ARG A 259 -30.68 9.52 -6.57
N ARG A 260 -30.37 9.31 -7.84
CA ARG A 260 -29.34 10.12 -8.54
C ARG A 260 -29.73 11.60 -8.58
N GLN A 261 -31.02 11.90 -8.79
CA GLN A 261 -31.54 13.26 -8.73
C GLN A 261 -31.45 13.85 -7.31
N PHE A 262 -31.80 13.07 -6.27
CA PHE A 262 -31.63 13.48 -4.88
C PHE A 262 -30.16 13.73 -4.51
N TRP A 263 -29.23 12.87 -4.94
CA TRP A 263 -27.80 13.06 -4.70
C TRP A 263 -27.21 14.25 -5.47
N ALA A 264 -27.71 14.53 -6.68
CA ALA A 264 -27.34 15.71 -7.44
C ALA A 264 -27.86 17.00 -6.78
N ALA A 265 -29.09 16.98 -6.25
CA ALA A 265 -29.69 18.09 -5.51
C ALA A 265 -28.98 18.33 -4.16
N ALA A 266 -28.62 17.26 -3.45
CA ALA A 266 -27.89 17.33 -2.17
C ALA A 266 -26.44 17.83 -2.33
N ARG A 267 -25.80 17.62 -3.48
CA ARG A 267 -24.48 18.23 -3.78
C ARG A 267 -24.57 19.71 -4.15
N GLY A 268 -25.76 20.21 -4.47
CA GLY A 268 -26.01 21.63 -4.78
C GLY A 268 -26.49 22.46 -3.60
N THR A 269 -26.77 21.85 -2.45
CA THR A 269 -27.30 22.55 -1.26
C THR A 269 -26.69 21.98 0.02
N ASP A 270 -26.03 22.83 0.81
CA ASP A 270 -25.29 22.49 2.04
C ASP A 270 -26.14 21.92 3.20
N LEU A 271 -27.41 21.57 2.98
CA LEU A 271 -28.33 21.07 4.00
C LEU A 271 -29.42 20.21 3.36
N ALA A 272 -29.38 18.90 3.56
CA ALA A 272 -30.56 18.04 3.39
C ALA A 272 -30.83 17.25 4.68
N PRO A 273 -32.08 17.26 5.19
CA PRO A 273 -32.44 16.73 6.52
C PRO A 273 -32.55 15.20 6.53
N PRO A 274 -32.56 14.56 7.73
CA PRO A 274 -32.59 13.10 7.83
C PRO A 274 -33.91 12.52 7.28
N PRO A 275 -33.89 11.28 6.77
CA PRO A 275 -35.07 10.64 6.21
C PRO A 275 -36.16 10.49 7.28
N GLN A 276 -37.41 10.78 6.90
CA GLN A 276 -38.58 10.47 7.72
C GLN A 276 -38.70 8.94 7.82
N ASN A 277 -38.70 8.43 9.05
CA ASN A 277 -39.09 7.06 9.33
C ASN A 277 -40.58 6.93 9.00
N GLU A 278 -40.90 6.23 7.92
CA GLU A 278 -42.19 5.55 7.84
C GLU A 278 -41.97 4.15 8.42
N ASP A 279 -42.34 3.99 9.70
CA ASP A 279 -42.59 2.69 10.29
C ASP A 279 -43.91 2.11 9.73
N PRO A 280 -44.06 0.78 9.75
CA PRO A 280 -44.95 0.06 8.86
C PRO A 280 -46.35 -0.13 9.44
N LEU A 281 -47.33 -0.25 8.53
CA LEU A 281 -48.70 -0.77 8.70
C LEU A 281 -49.73 0.20 9.32
N ASP A 282 -50.54 0.83 8.48
CA ASP A 282 -51.95 0.48 8.24
C ASP A 282 -52.47 1.10 6.93
#